data_AF-A0A4S5EQS4-F1
#
_entry.id   AF-A0A4S5EQS4-F1
#
_cell.length_a   1.000
_cell.length_b   1.000
_cell.length_c   1.000
_cell.angle_alpha   90.00
_cell.angle_beta   90.00
_cell.angle_gamma   90.00
#
_symmetry.space_group_name_H-M   'P 1'
#
loop_
_entity.id
_entity.type
_entity.pdbx_description
1 polymer ?
#
loop_
_entity_poly.entity_id
_entity_poly.type
_entity_poly.pdbx_seq_one_letter_code
_entity_poly.pdbx_strand_id
1 'polypeptide(L)'
;MPLLTSADGRGARPLLVTSAPDLLDDLLRLAAAADVTTTVATELGALRRAWAVAPLVVVGMDRAEACIAAGLPLRPHVVLVGGHVEDGRVWSAGARIGADHVIFLPEAEPWLIDVFSDLDSLRACPES
;
A
#
# COMPACT_ATOMS: atom_id res chain seq x y z
N MET A 1 18.41 -1.95 33.80
CA MET A 1 18.03 -1.19 32.59
C MET A 1 17.47 -2.18 31.59
N PRO A 2 16.14 -2.36 31.47
CA PRO A 2 15.61 -3.22 30.43
C PRO A 2 15.74 -2.50 29.08
N LEU A 3 16.25 -3.23 28.10
CA LEU A 3 16.30 -2.80 26.71
C LEU A 3 14.86 -2.57 26.22
N LEU A 4 14.68 -1.49 25.49
CA LEU A 4 13.46 -1.13 24.79
C LEU A 4 13.14 -2.27 23.82
N THR A 5 12.05 -3.01 24.07
CA THR A 5 11.43 -3.83 23.02
C THR A 5 11.11 -2.89 21.87
N SER A 6 11.86 -3.02 20.77
CA SER A 6 11.45 -2.42 19.50
C SER A 6 10.04 -2.94 19.23
N ALA A 7 9.06 -2.04 19.18
CA ALA A 7 7.74 -2.38 18.68
C ALA A 7 7.95 -2.97 17.29
N ASP A 8 7.56 -4.23 17.20
CA ASP A 8 7.98 -5.18 16.18
C ASP A 8 7.60 -4.70 14.77
N GLY A 9 8.57 -4.11 14.06
CA GLY A 9 8.50 -3.87 12.63
C GLY A 9 8.54 -5.16 11.80
N ARG A 10 8.61 -6.34 12.44
CA ARG A 10 8.63 -7.67 11.82
C ARG A 10 7.24 -8.18 11.42
N GLY A 11 6.16 -7.47 11.77
CA GLY A 11 4.77 -7.81 11.42
C GLY A 11 4.03 -6.78 10.56
N ALA A 12 4.70 -5.73 10.07
CA ALA A 12 4.02 -4.70 9.30
C ALA A 12 3.61 -5.24 7.92
N ARG A 13 2.31 -5.25 7.66
CA ARG A 13 1.71 -5.76 6.42
C ARG A 13 1.48 -4.61 5.43
N PRO A 14 1.61 -4.87 4.11
CA PRO A 14 1.21 -3.88 3.11
C PRO A 14 -0.25 -3.47 3.34
N LEU A 15 -0.48 -2.16 3.24
CA LEU A 15 -1.76 -1.55 3.51
C LEU A 15 -2.51 -1.29 2.19
N LEU A 16 -3.73 -1.80 2.07
CA LEU A 16 -4.62 -1.52 0.96
C LEU A 16 -5.70 -0.51 1.39
N VAL A 17 -5.86 0.55 0.60
CA VAL A 17 -6.80 1.65 0.85
C VAL A 17 -7.65 1.88 -0.40
N THR A 18 -8.80 1.22 -0.47
CA THR A 18 -9.76 1.33 -1.57
C THR A 18 -11.16 1.04 -1.05
N SER A 19 -12.19 1.61 -1.67
CA SER A 19 -13.58 1.17 -1.51
C SER A 19 -14.20 0.58 -2.75
N ALA A 20 -13.43 0.48 -3.84
CA ALA A 20 -13.80 -0.34 -4.98
C ALA A 20 -13.57 -1.83 -4.63
N PRO A 21 -14.64 -2.65 -4.52
CA PRO A 21 -14.51 -4.05 -4.12
C PRO A 21 -13.79 -4.89 -5.19
N ASP A 22 -14.00 -4.61 -6.47
CA ASP A 22 -13.31 -5.29 -7.58
C ASP A 22 -11.79 -5.08 -7.49
N LEU A 23 -11.36 -3.82 -7.36
CA LEU A 23 -9.95 -3.48 -7.17
C LEU A 23 -9.39 -4.12 -5.89
N LEU A 24 -10.17 -4.18 -4.81
CA LEU A 24 -9.72 -4.84 -3.58
C LEU A 24 -9.51 -6.35 -3.81
N ASP A 25 -10.42 -7.04 -4.51
CA ASP A 25 -10.28 -8.45 -4.85
C ASP A 25 -9.03 -8.71 -5.70
N ASP A 26 -8.81 -7.87 -6.73
CA ASP A 26 -7.62 -7.95 -7.56
C ASP A 26 -6.34 -7.76 -6.74
N LEU A 27 -6.27 -6.73 -5.90
CA LEU A 27 -5.10 -6.49 -5.03
C LEU A 27 -4.86 -7.64 -4.05
N LEU A 28 -5.91 -8.20 -3.45
CA LEU A 28 -5.80 -9.36 -2.56
C LEU A 28 -5.33 -10.60 -3.30
N ARG A 29 -5.81 -10.81 -4.53
CA ARG A 29 -5.38 -11.92 -5.40
C ARG A 29 -3.90 -11.80 -5.76
N LEU A 30 -3.44 -10.61 -6.12
CA LEU A 30 -2.03 -10.35 -6.44
C LEU A 30 -1.12 -10.55 -5.22
N ALA A 31 -1.55 -10.07 -4.05
CA ALA A 31 -0.82 -10.30 -2.81
C ALA A 31 -0.76 -11.80 -2.45
N ALA A 32 -1.85 -12.55 -2.64
CA ALA A 32 -1.86 -13.99 -2.44
C ALA A 32 -0.94 -14.73 -3.42
N ALA A 33 -0.84 -14.27 -4.67
CA ALA A 33 0.12 -14.82 -5.64
C ALA A 33 1.59 -14.62 -5.21
N ALA A 34 1.85 -13.60 -4.38
CA ALA A 34 3.15 -13.32 -3.77
C ALA A 34 3.34 -13.93 -2.36
N ASP A 35 2.37 -14.71 -1.85
CA ASP A 35 2.33 -15.23 -0.46
C ASP A 35 2.33 -14.13 0.63
N VAL A 36 1.90 -12.91 0.28
CA VAL A 36 1.91 -11.76 1.18
C VAL A 36 0.55 -11.52 1.81
N THR A 37 0.52 -11.38 3.14
CA THR A 37 -0.71 -10.97 3.83
C THR A 37 -0.82 -9.45 3.92
N THR A 38 -1.92 -8.89 3.43
CA THR A 38 -2.20 -7.44 3.45
C THR A 38 -3.10 -7.04 4.62
N THR A 39 -3.07 -5.76 4.98
CA THR A 39 -4.03 -5.12 5.88
C THR A 39 -4.93 -4.19 5.07
N VAL A 40 -6.24 -4.26 5.27
CA VAL A 40 -7.20 -3.34 4.66
C VAL A 40 -7.67 -2.37 5.72
N ALA A 41 -7.56 -1.06 5.47
CA ALA A 41 -8.08 -0.05 6.38
C ALA A 41 -9.27 0.68 5.76
N THR A 42 -10.45 0.48 6.36
CA THR A 42 -11.69 1.16 5.97
C THR A 42 -11.98 2.40 6.83
N GLU A 43 -11.49 2.40 8.07
CA GLU A 43 -11.69 3.47 9.06
C GLU A 43 -10.47 4.39 9.17
N LEU A 44 -10.68 5.71 9.24
CA LEU A 44 -9.62 6.72 9.30
C LEU A 44 -8.61 6.52 10.45
N GLY A 45 -9.09 6.11 11.63
CA GLY A 45 -8.23 5.86 12.79
C GLY A 45 -7.30 4.67 12.59
N ALA A 46 -7.80 3.59 12.01
CA ALA A 46 -7.02 2.40 11.66
C ALA A 46 -6.06 2.71 10.49
N LEU A 47 -6.55 3.46 9.49
CA LEU A 47 -5.77 3.93 8.36
C LEU A 47 -4.54 4.70 8.80
N ARG A 48 -4.68 5.71 9.67
CA ARG A 48 -3.55 6.54 10.11
C ARG A 48 -2.49 5.74 10.87
N ARG A 49 -2.90 4.75 11.68
CA ARG A 49 -1.96 3.86 12.39
C ARG A 49 -1.25 2.91 11.43
N ALA A 50 -2.00 2.24 10.56
CA ALA A 50 -1.45 1.31 9.59
C ALA A 50 -0.53 2.02 8.59
N TRP A 51 -0.91 3.21 8.12
CA TRP A 51 -0.12 4.04 7.20
C TRP A 51 1.26 4.39 7.76
N ALA A 52 1.36 4.61 9.07
CA ALA A 52 2.62 4.97 9.72
C ALA A 52 3.61 3.80 9.83
N VAL A 53 3.11 2.56 9.85
CA VAL A 53 3.95 1.37 10.08
C VAL A 53 4.07 0.45 8.87
N ALA A 54 3.15 0.53 7.90
CA ALA A 54 3.12 -0.34 6.73
C ALA A 54 4.42 -0.23 5.91
N PRO A 55 4.97 -1.31 5.36
CA PRO A 55 6.16 -1.23 4.51
C PRO A 55 5.83 -0.69 3.11
N LEU A 56 4.62 -0.97 2.62
CA LEU A 56 4.06 -0.52 1.35
C LEU A 56 2.61 -0.07 1.58
N VAL A 57 2.20 0.99 0.91
CA VAL A 57 0.80 1.46 0.92
C VAL A 57 0.29 1.53 -0.50
N VAL A 58 -0.79 0.81 -0.79
CA VAL A 58 -1.49 0.82 -2.07
C VAL A 58 -2.82 1.55 -1.90
N VAL A 59 -3.01 2.64 -2.62
CA VAL A 59 -4.20 3.51 -2.55
C VAL A 59 -4.92 3.46 -3.88
N GLY A 60 -6.22 3.19 -3.88
CA GLY A 60 -7.07 3.33 -5.06
C GLY A 60 -7.43 4.80 -5.31
N MET A 61 -7.61 5.17 -6.57
CA MET A 61 -8.03 6.54 -6.93
C MET A 61 -9.32 7.00 -6.21
N ASP A 62 -10.22 6.08 -5.87
CA ASP A 62 -11.46 6.40 -5.14
C ASP A 62 -11.19 6.99 -3.73
N ARG A 63 -10.10 6.54 -3.08
CA ARG A 63 -9.71 6.99 -1.73
C ARG A 63 -8.55 7.96 -1.71
N ALA A 64 -7.92 8.27 -2.84
CA ALA A 64 -6.78 9.17 -2.91
C ALA A 64 -7.10 10.57 -2.33
N GLU A 65 -8.19 11.20 -2.77
CA GLU A 65 -8.60 12.52 -2.26
C GLU A 65 -8.98 12.47 -0.77
N ALA A 66 -9.59 11.38 -0.30
CA ALA A 66 -9.91 11.21 1.12
C ALA A 66 -8.64 11.11 1.98
N CYS A 67 -7.59 10.43 1.49
CA CYS A 67 -6.29 10.35 2.15
C CYS A 67 -5.59 11.70 2.21
N ILE A 68 -5.65 12.46 1.11
CA ILE A 68 -5.11 13.83 1.04
C ILE A 68 -5.84 14.75 2.02
N ALA A 69 -7.17 14.71 2.03
CA ALA A 69 -8.01 15.49 2.94
C ALA A 69 -7.80 15.11 4.43
N ALA A 70 -7.48 13.84 4.71
CA ALA A 70 -7.14 13.36 6.04
C ALA A 70 -5.75 13.81 6.52
N GLY A 71 -4.92 14.41 5.66
CA GLY A 71 -3.60 14.91 6.02
C GLY A 71 -2.65 13.80 6.46
N LEU A 72 -2.68 12.66 5.77
CA LEU A 72 -1.76 11.56 6.05
C LEU A 72 -0.31 11.99 5.73
N PRO A 73 0.68 11.54 6.53
CA PRO A 73 2.07 11.93 6.31
C PRO A 73 2.60 11.38 4.98
N LEU A 74 3.32 12.21 4.23
CA LEU A 74 4.04 11.80 3.03
C LEU A 74 5.14 10.80 3.42
N ARG A 75 5.27 9.73 2.65
CA ARG A 75 6.23 8.65 2.92
C ARG A 75 6.65 7.96 1.62
N PRO A 76 7.82 7.30 1.60
CA PRO A 76 8.19 6.43 0.50
C PRO A 76 7.31 5.17 0.46
N HIS A 77 7.32 4.49 -0.69
CA HIS A 77 6.60 3.24 -0.94
C HIS A 77 5.06 3.40 -0.90
N VAL A 78 4.57 4.48 -1.51
CA VAL A 78 3.13 4.70 -1.75
C VAL A 78 2.86 4.46 -3.23
N VAL A 79 1.91 3.58 -3.52
CA VAL A 79 1.49 3.24 -4.88
C VAL A 79 0.04 3.67 -5.06
N LEU A 80 -0.23 4.49 -6.08
CA LEU A 80 -1.57 4.88 -6.46
C LEU A 80 -2.05 4.01 -7.63
N VAL A 81 -3.19 3.35 -7.47
CA VAL A 81 -3.84 2.59 -8.53
C VAL A 81 -4.90 3.46 -9.22
N GLY A 82 -4.63 3.80 -10.46
CA GLY A 82 -5.53 4.51 -11.35
C GLY A 82 -6.51 3.58 -12.06
N GLY A 83 -7.69 4.12 -12.40
CA GLY A 83 -8.67 3.40 -13.22
C GLY A 83 -8.36 3.44 -14.71
N HIS A 84 -7.82 4.54 -15.24
CA HIS A 84 -7.44 4.67 -16.65
C HIS A 84 -6.32 5.71 -16.84
N VAL A 85 -5.41 5.47 -17.77
CA VAL A 85 -4.22 6.33 -18.01
C VAL A 85 -4.58 7.74 -18.50
N GLU A 86 -5.73 7.88 -19.16
CA GLU A 86 -6.19 9.17 -19.70
C GLU A 86 -6.81 10.08 -18.62
N ASP A 87 -7.06 9.58 -17.42
CA ASP A 87 -7.52 10.38 -16.29
C ASP A 87 -6.36 11.22 -15.72
N GLY A 88 -6.11 12.41 -16.27
CA GLY A 88 -5.09 13.35 -15.76
C GLY A 88 -5.18 13.66 -14.26
N ARG A 89 -6.35 13.43 -13.63
CA ARG A 89 -6.54 13.53 -12.18
C ARG A 89 -5.68 12.55 -11.38
N VAL A 90 -5.37 11.36 -11.93
CA VAL A 90 -4.57 10.34 -11.23
C VAL A 90 -3.14 10.82 -10.98
N TRP A 91 -2.55 11.51 -11.96
CA TRP A 91 -1.20 12.06 -11.84
C TRP A 91 -1.14 13.19 -10.81
N SER A 92 -2.13 14.09 -10.82
CA SER A 92 -2.22 15.16 -9.82
C SER A 92 -2.49 14.61 -8.41
N ALA A 93 -3.33 13.59 -8.28
CA ALA A 93 -3.59 12.95 -6.99
C ALA A 93 -2.34 12.23 -6.48
N GLY A 94 -1.62 11.52 -7.36
CA GLY A 94 -0.35 10.86 -7.06
C GLY A 94 0.68 11.83 -6.50
N ALA A 95 0.85 12.99 -7.15
CA ALA A 95 1.77 14.02 -6.65
C ALA A 95 1.36 14.57 -5.26
N ARG A 96 0.05 14.79 -5.03
CA ARG A 96 -0.47 15.35 -3.79
C ARG A 96 -0.41 14.38 -2.61
N ILE A 97 -0.60 13.08 -2.86
CA ILE A 97 -0.51 12.04 -1.84
C ILE A 97 0.94 11.57 -1.61
N GLY A 98 1.87 11.96 -2.48
CA GLY A 98 3.26 11.50 -2.45
C GLY A 98 3.43 10.07 -2.94
N ALA A 99 2.62 9.64 -3.91
CA ALA A 99 2.78 8.36 -4.55
C ALA A 99 4.12 8.31 -5.29
N ASP A 100 4.89 7.26 -5.01
CA ASP A 100 6.15 6.95 -5.68
C ASP A 100 5.87 6.38 -7.08
N HIS A 101 4.82 5.56 -7.17
CA HIS A 101 4.36 4.98 -8.43
C HIS A 101 2.86 5.17 -8.62
N VAL A 102 2.48 5.48 -9.87
CA VAL A 102 1.10 5.44 -10.33
C VAL A 102 1.00 4.27 -11.31
N ILE A 103 0.12 3.31 -11.01
CA ILE A 103 -0.05 2.10 -11.80
C ILE A 103 -1.49 1.93 -12.28
N PHE A 104 -1.68 1.13 -13.33
CA PHE A 104 -2.97 0.83 -13.93
C PHE A 104 -3.09 -0.69 -14.10
N LEU A 105 -4.21 -1.25 -13.65
CA LEU A 105 -4.50 -2.68 -13.82
C LEU A 105 -5.36 -2.89 -15.07
N PRO A 106 -5.17 -3.99 -15.81
CA PRO A 106 -4.35 -5.17 -15.49
C PRO A 106 -2.86 -5.07 -15.85
N GLU A 107 -2.42 -4.06 -16.60
CA GLU A 107 -1.05 -4.01 -17.15
C GLU A 107 0.07 -4.04 -16.11
N ALA A 108 -0.15 -3.46 -14.93
CA ALA A 108 0.82 -3.41 -13.84
C ALA A 108 0.70 -4.54 -12.81
N GLU A 109 -0.19 -5.52 -13.01
CA GLU A 109 -0.31 -6.71 -12.14
C GLU A 109 1.04 -7.42 -11.88
N PRO A 110 1.86 -7.77 -12.91
CA PRO A 110 3.12 -8.49 -12.67
C PRO A 110 4.14 -7.66 -11.88
N TRP A 111 4.14 -6.34 -12.08
CA TRP A 111 5.00 -5.44 -11.31
C TRP A 111 4.56 -5.39 -9.85
N LEU A 112 3.24 -5.34 -9.58
CA LEU A 112 2.74 -5.29 -8.21
C LEU A 112 3.01 -6.59 -7.44
N ILE A 113 2.94 -7.75 -8.13
CA ILE A 113 3.34 -9.04 -7.55
C ILE A 113 4.81 -9.01 -7.15
N ASP A 114 5.70 -8.53 -8.03
CA ASP A 114 7.15 -8.43 -7.75
C ASP A 114 7.42 -7.54 -6.53
N VAL A 115 6.76 -6.38 -6.45
CA VAL A 115 6.85 -5.47 -5.30
C VAL A 115 6.38 -6.16 -4.01
N PHE A 116 5.27 -6.91 -4.05
CA PHE A 116 4.83 -7.68 -2.88
C PHE A 116 5.86 -8.76 -2.50
N SER A 117 6.38 -9.51 -3.45
CA SER A 117 7.39 -10.55 -3.21
C SER A 117 8.70 -10.00 -2.64
N ASP A 118 9.09 -8.77 -3.00
CA ASP A 118 10.23 -8.09 -2.39
C ASP A 118 10.00 -7.83 -0.89
N LEU A 119 8.79 -7.44 -0.49
CA LEU A 119 8.43 -7.25 0.93
C LEU A 119 8.55 -8.53 1.76
N ASP A 120 8.23 -9.68 1.17
CA ASP A 120 8.41 -10.97 1.85
C ASP A 120 9.89 -11.35 1.96
N SER A 121 10.65 -11.12 0.89
CA SER A 121 12.10 -11.39 0.86
C SER A 121 12.86 -10.62 1.94
N LEU A 122 12.42 -9.40 2.26
CA LEU A 122 12.96 -8.58 3.36
C LEU A 122 12.63 -9.14 4.76
N ARG A 123 11.57 -9.94 4.88
CA ARG A 123 11.20 -10.63 6.13
C ARG A 123 11.90 -11.99 6.28
N ALA A 124 12.34 -12.58 5.18
CA ALA A 124 12.93 -13.92 5.09
C ALA A 124 14.43 -14.00 5.46
N CYS A 125 14.95 -13.15 6.36
CA CYS A 125 16.22 -13.40 7.03
C CYS A 125 16.00 -14.16 8.36
N PRO A 126 15.91 -15.51 8.38
CA PRO A 126 16.23 -16.24 9.59
C PRO A 126 17.75 -16.17 9.81
N GLU A 127 18.13 -15.85 11.05
CA GLU A 127 19.51 -15.91 11.56
C GLU A 127 20.17 -17.25 11.19
N SER A 128 21.41 -17.19 10.68
CA SER A 128 22.27 -18.35 10.38
C SER A 128 22.71 -19.11 11.62
#